data_AF-A0A7W1LTN7-F1
#
_entry.id   AF-A0A7W1LTN7-F1
#
_cell.length_a   1.000
_cell.length_b   1.000
_cell.length_c   1.000
_cell.angle_alpha   90.00
_cell.angle_beta   90.00
_cell.angle_gamma   90.00
#
_symmetry.space_group_name_H-M   'P 1'
#
loop_
_entity.id
_entity.type
_entity.pdbx_description
1 polymer ?
#
loop_
_entity_poly.entity_id
_entity_poly.type
_entity_poly.pdbx_seq_one_letter_code
_entity_poly.pdbx_strand_id
1 'polypeptide(L)'
;GAIWVPSWMRQMESAFDAFSRHEDRLQCLSLRPSEYVRRQIRFTPYPTEDVGWIIREAGPEVCLFSSDYPHVEGGRRPIERFEASLTGIEDAARDAFYHDNFVDLMGRRLELAVGKRAIARFATSRTAGADSTEAGDSTTNERAHA
;
A
#
# COMPACT_ATOMS: atom_id res chain seq x y z
N GLY A 1 13.79 -9.63 -0.59
CA GLY A 1 12.87 -10.23 0.38
C GLY A 1 12.16 -9.17 1.20
N ALA A 2 10.96 -9.49 1.67
CA ALA A 2 10.02 -8.59 2.35
C ALA A 2 9.40 -9.18 3.62
N ILE A 3 9.78 -10.39 4.05
CA ILE A 3 9.16 -11.08 5.19
C ILE A 3 9.27 -10.32 6.52
N TRP A 4 10.26 -9.43 6.64
CA TRP A 4 10.51 -8.60 7.83
C TRP A 4 9.59 -7.37 7.92
N VAL A 5 8.93 -6.99 6.83
CA VAL A 5 8.18 -5.73 6.71
C VAL A 5 7.02 -5.65 7.71
N PRO A 6 6.14 -6.68 7.86
CA PRO A 6 5.07 -6.63 8.85
C PRO A 6 5.56 -6.37 10.28
N SER A 7 6.58 -7.12 10.70
CA SER A 7 7.17 -6.97 12.04
C SER A 7 7.82 -5.61 12.25
N TRP A 8 8.46 -5.05 11.21
CA TRP A 8 9.03 -3.71 11.27
C TRP A 8 7.96 -2.63 11.36
N MET A 9 6.89 -2.72 10.57
CA MET A 9 5.74 -1.81 10.67
C MET A 9 5.15 -1.83 12.07
N ARG A 10 4.93 -3.02 12.65
CA ARG A 10 4.40 -3.15 14.01
C ARG A 10 5.32 -2.54 15.08
N GLN A 11 6.63 -2.68 14.92
CA GLN A 11 7.61 -2.06 15.81
C GLN A 11 7.59 -0.54 15.72
N MET A 12 7.48 0.03 14.52
CA MET A 12 7.38 1.48 14.35
C MET A 12 6.09 2.04 14.96
N GLU A 13 4.96 1.34 14.80
CA GLU A 13 3.70 1.72 15.43
C GLU A 13 3.82 1.74 16.96
N SER A 14 4.41 0.69 17.54
CA SER A 14 4.65 0.60 18.98
C SER A 14 5.54 1.73 19.49
N ALA A 15 6.63 2.03 18.77
CA ALA A 15 7.51 3.15 19.11
C ALA A 15 6.79 4.51 19.00
N PHE A 16 5.99 4.70 17.95
CA PHE A 16 5.21 5.93 17.79
C PHE A 16 4.23 6.12 18.95
N ASP A 17 3.51 5.07 19.36
CA ASP A 17 2.57 5.15 20.49
C ASP A 17 3.29 5.40 21.82
N ALA A 18 4.48 4.81 22.02
CA ALA A 18 5.26 4.99 23.25
C ALA A 18 5.84 6.40 23.40
N PHE A 19 6.28 7.02 22.30
CA PHE A 19 7.11 8.24 22.35
C PHE A 19 6.43 9.50 21.78
N SER A 20 5.37 9.39 20.99
CA SER A 20 4.75 10.55 20.30
C SER A 20 4.31 11.68 21.24
N ARG A 21 3.92 11.38 22.47
CA ARG A 21 3.50 12.41 23.44
C ARG A 21 4.62 13.32 23.93
N HIS A 22 5.88 12.88 23.83
CA HIS A 22 7.03 13.57 24.43
C HIS A 22 8.10 13.97 23.42
N GLU A 23 7.87 13.78 22.12
CA GLU A 23 8.84 14.05 21.07
C GLU A 23 8.21 14.90 19.96
N ASP A 24 8.58 16.18 19.91
CA ASP A 24 8.04 17.18 18.97
C ASP A 24 8.14 16.71 17.51
N ARG A 25 9.24 16.02 17.15
CA ARG A 25 9.45 15.51 15.79
C ARG A 25 8.40 14.48 15.38
N LEU A 26 7.95 13.65 16.32
CA LEU A 26 6.89 12.66 16.07
C LEU A 26 5.51 13.33 16.00
N GLN A 27 5.28 14.38 16.79
CA GLN A 27 4.03 15.16 16.76
C GLN A 27 3.84 15.91 15.44
N CYS A 28 4.95 16.33 14.81
CA CYS A 28 4.93 16.99 13.52
C CYS A 28 4.67 16.04 12.33
N LEU A 29 4.61 14.73 12.54
CA LEU A 29 4.27 13.79 11.48
C LEU A 29 2.78 13.88 11.14
N SER A 30 2.46 13.98 9.86
CA SER A 30 1.08 14.08 9.38
C SER A 30 0.34 12.74 9.33
N LEU A 31 1.08 11.63 9.43
CA LEU A 31 0.57 10.26 9.34
C LEU A 31 1.29 9.37 10.34
N ARG A 32 0.70 8.21 10.62
CA ARG A 32 1.34 7.12 11.35
C ARG A 32 2.42 6.45 10.49
N PRO A 33 3.45 5.82 11.09
CA PRO A 33 4.51 5.16 10.34
C PRO A 33 4.04 4.13 9.30
N SER A 34 3.07 3.29 9.65
CA SER A 34 2.50 2.29 8.74
C SER A 34 1.78 2.91 7.55
N GLU A 35 1.12 4.05 7.73
CA GLU A 35 0.45 4.79 6.66
C GLU A 35 1.48 5.37 5.67
N TYR A 36 2.61 5.88 6.16
CA TYR A 36 3.73 6.26 5.28
C TYR A 36 4.24 5.09 4.45
N VAL A 37 4.43 3.91 5.07
CA VAL A 37 4.91 2.70 4.38
C VAL A 37 3.94 2.30 3.28
N ARG A 38 2.66 2.14 3.63
CA ARG A 38 1.59 1.75 2.70
C ARG A 38 1.47 2.73 1.54
N ARG A 39 1.59 4.04 1.82
CA ARG A 39 1.50 5.08 0.80
C ARG A 39 2.71 5.12 -0.14
N GLN A 40 3.92 4.89 0.36
CA GLN A 40 5.14 5.33 -0.35
C GLN A 40 6.19 4.25 -0.59
N ILE A 41 6.06 3.08 0.02
CA ILE A 41 7.08 2.05 -0.05
C ILE A 41 6.50 0.81 -0.73
N ARG A 42 7.27 0.26 -1.67
CA ARG A 42 6.96 -0.99 -2.36
C ARG A 42 8.11 -1.96 -2.16
N PHE A 43 7.78 -3.22 -1.93
CA PHE A 43 8.75 -4.28 -1.72
C PHE A 43 8.57 -5.40 -2.75
N THR A 44 9.68 -6.02 -3.15
CA THR A 44 9.71 -7.22 -3.98
C THR A 44 10.08 -8.42 -3.09
N PRO A 45 9.10 -9.25 -2.68
CA PRO A 45 9.35 -10.45 -1.91
C PRO A 45 10.18 -11.46 -2.71
N TYR A 46 10.88 -12.34 -2.01
CA TYR A 46 11.49 -13.51 -2.65
C TYR A 46 10.41 -14.57 -2.95
N PRO A 47 10.56 -15.37 -4.02
CA PRO A 47 9.60 -16.43 -4.34
C PRO A 47 9.46 -17.51 -3.26
N THR A 48 10.38 -17.57 -2.29
CA THR A 48 10.32 -18.51 -1.16
C THR A 48 9.62 -17.93 0.07
N GLU A 49 9.28 -16.64 0.07
CA GLU A 49 8.54 -15.99 1.16
C GLU A 49 7.02 -16.20 0.97
N ASP A 50 6.29 -16.26 2.08
CA ASP A 50 4.83 -16.27 2.08
C ASP A 50 4.31 -14.85 1.79
N VAL A 51 4.15 -14.51 0.51
CA VAL A 51 3.65 -13.18 0.11
C VAL A 51 2.19 -12.97 0.50
N GLY A 52 1.37 -14.02 0.54
CA GLY A 52 -0.02 -13.92 0.98
C GLY A 52 -0.12 -13.51 2.45
N TRP A 53 0.77 -14.03 3.31
CA TRP A 53 0.90 -13.53 4.68
C TRP A 53 1.37 -12.07 4.74
N ILE A 54 2.41 -11.69 3.98
CA ILE A 54 2.90 -10.31 3.98
C ILE A 54 1.80 -9.34 3.54
N ILE A 55 1.03 -9.67 2.49
CA ILE A 55 -0.10 -8.85 1.99
C ILE A 55 -1.16 -8.67 3.08
N ARG A 56 -1.52 -9.73 3.81
CA ARG A 56 -2.53 -9.65 4.89
C ARG A 56 -2.08 -8.74 6.03
N GLU A 57 -0.81 -8.80 6.40
CA GLU A 57 -0.30 -8.05 7.55
C GLU A 57 0.15 -6.62 7.22
N ALA A 58 0.75 -6.40 6.04
CA ALA A 58 1.30 -5.11 5.64
C ALA A 58 0.34 -4.29 4.77
N GLY A 59 -0.54 -4.95 4.02
CA GLY A 59 -1.48 -4.34 3.07
C GLY A 59 -1.25 -4.78 1.62
N PRO A 60 -2.33 -4.90 0.81
CA PRO A 60 -2.23 -5.31 -0.59
C PRO A 60 -1.42 -4.36 -1.46
N GLU A 61 -1.28 -3.08 -1.08
CA GLU A 61 -0.51 -2.07 -1.79
C GLU A 61 1.01 -2.17 -1.57
N VAL A 62 1.49 -2.96 -0.59
CA VAL A 62 2.89 -2.93 -0.15
C VAL A 62 3.80 -3.80 -1.01
N CYS A 63 3.32 -4.94 -1.50
CA CYS A 63 4.11 -5.88 -2.28
C CYS A 63 3.85 -5.75 -3.77
N LEU A 64 4.89 -5.84 -4.59
CA LEU A 64 4.76 -6.00 -6.04
C LEU A 64 5.63 -7.13 -6.57
N PHE A 65 5.20 -7.73 -7.67
CA PHE A 65 5.91 -8.80 -8.34
C PHE A 65 7.20 -8.31 -9.00
N SER A 66 8.27 -9.08 -8.80
CA SER A 66 9.48 -9.01 -9.60
C SER A 66 10.02 -10.43 -9.78
N SER A 67 10.45 -10.76 -11.00
CA SER A 67 11.08 -12.05 -11.27
C SER A 67 12.54 -12.11 -10.85
N ASP A 68 13.18 -10.95 -10.66
CA ASP A 68 14.62 -10.80 -10.47
C ASP A 68 15.45 -11.52 -11.56
N TYR A 69 14.93 -11.60 -12.79
CA TYR A 69 15.64 -12.23 -13.90
C TYR A 69 16.89 -11.41 -14.29
N PRO A 70 18.05 -12.05 -14.57
CA PRO A 70 18.31 -13.49 -14.65
C PRO A 70 18.92 -14.10 -13.38
N HIS A 71 18.81 -13.44 -12.23
CA HIS A 71 19.47 -13.84 -11.00
C HIS A 71 18.95 -15.18 -10.45
N VAL A 72 19.83 -15.88 -9.73
CA VAL A 72 19.54 -17.21 -9.17
C VAL A 72 18.53 -17.13 -8.02
N GLU A 73 18.52 -16.01 -7.32
CA GLU A 73 17.62 -15.65 -6.23
C GLU A 73 16.15 -15.63 -6.69
N GLY A 74 15.90 -15.20 -7.93
CA GLY A 74 14.57 -15.26 -8.58
C GLY A 74 14.08 -16.69 -8.88
N GLY A 75 14.99 -17.67 -8.87
CA GLY A 75 14.67 -19.08 -9.08
C GLY A 75 14.16 -19.40 -10.50
N ARG A 76 13.77 -20.66 -10.70
CA ARG A 76 13.37 -21.16 -12.04
C ARG A 76 11.90 -20.94 -12.39
N ARG A 77 11.01 -20.93 -11.38
CA ARG A 77 9.54 -20.87 -11.56
C ARG A 77 8.91 -19.89 -10.55
N PRO A 78 9.26 -18.59 -10.57
CA PRO A 78 8.79 -17.62 -9.58
C PRO A 78 7.26 -17.49 -9.56
N ILE A 79 6.61 -17.50 -10.73
CA ILE A 79 5.14 -17.36 -10.84
C ILE A 79 4.44 -18.48 -10.07
N GLU A 80 4.79 -19.74 -10.31
CA GLU A 80 4.19 -20.89 -9.62
C GLU A 80 4.32 -20.79 -8.10
N ARG A 81 5.48 -20.33 -7.61
CA ARG A 81 5.71 -20.20 -6.16
C ARG A 81 4.87 -19.09 -5.54
N PHE A 82 4.75 -17.94 -6.21
CA PHE A 82 3.89 -16.87 -5.75
C PHE A 82 2.41 -17.26 -5.79
N GLU A 83 1.94 -17.94 -6.84
CA GLU A 83 0.55 -18.43 -6.89
C GLU A 83 0.23 -19.38 -5.73
N ALA A 84 1.19 -20.25 -5.36
CA ALA A 84 1.01 -21.14 -4.21
C ALA A 84 0.78 -20.37 -2.90
N SER A 85 1.56 -19.30 -2.63
CA SER A 85 1.41 -18.47 -1.42
C SER A 85 0.27 -17.45 -1.49
N LEU A 86 -0.28 -17.19 -2.68
CA LEU A 86 -1.47 -16.34 -2.88
C LEU A 86 -2.80 -17.11 -2.78
N THR A 87 -2.76 -18.41 -2.46
CA THR A 87 -3.98 -19.20 -2.28
C THR A 87 -4.89 -18.58 -1.21
N GLY A 88 -6.12 -18.24 -1.58
CA GLY A 88 -7.11 -17.63 -0.68
C GLY A 88 -6.98 -16.10 -0.51
N ILE A 89 -6.05 -15.45 -1.22
CA ILE A 89 -6.01 -14.00 -1.35
C ILE A 89 -7.04 -13.55 -2.38
N GLU A 90 -7.74 -12.45 -2.10
CA GLU A 90 -8.73 -11.86 -3.00
C GLU A 90 -8.11 -11.46 -4.35
N ASP A 91 -8.88 -11.60 -5.44
CA ASP A 91 -8.38 -11.32 -6.79
C ASP A 91 -7.89 -9.88 -6.94
N ALA A 92 -8.53 -8.90 -6.29
CA ALA A 92 -8.06 -7.51 -6.30
C ALA A 92 -6.65 -7.34 -5.70
N ALA A 93 -6.33 -8.08 -4.64
CA ALA A 93 -5.00 -8.05 -4.02
C ALA A 93 -3.96 -8.82 -4.86
N ARG A 94 -4.38 -9.88 -5.57
CA ARG A 94 -3.53 -10.58 -6.55
C ARG A 94 -3.21 -9.67 -7.74
N ASP A 95 -4.20 -8.97 -8.27
CA ASP A 95 -4.04 -7.98 -9.34
C ASP A 95 -3.14 -6.82 -8.90
N ALA A 96 -3.29 -6.35 -7.65
CA ALA A 96 -2.39 -5.36 -7.08
C ALA A 96 -0.94 -5.84 -7.06
N PHE A 97 -0.70 -7.06 -6.57
CA PHE A 97 0.64 -7.65 -6.51
C PHE A 97 1.28 -7.82 -7.90
N TYR A 98 0.56 -8.39 -8.86
CA TYR A 98 1.13 -8.67 -10.18
C TYR A 98 1.17 -7.44 -11.11
N HIS A 99 0.34 -6.43 -10.88
CA HIS A 99 0.16 -5.34 -11.83
C HIS A 99 -0.01 -3.96 -11.17
N ASP A 100 -1.08 -3.73 -10.40
CA ASP A 100 -1.49 -2.36 -10.10
C ASP A 100 -0.48 -1.60 -9.23
N ASN A 101 0.21 -2.29 -8.31
CA ASN A 101 1.22 -1.65 -7.47
C ASN A 101 2.45 -1.19 -8.26
N PHE A 102 2.80 -1.89 -9.34
CA PHE A 102 3.86 -1.46 -10.25
C PHE A 102 3.42 -0.25 -11.09
N VAL A 103 2.17 -0.26 -11.56
CA VAL A 103 1.57 0.89 -12.27
C VAL A 103 1.54 2.13 -11.38
N ASP A 104 1.12 1.97 -10.12
CA ASP A 104 1.12 3.04 -9.12
C ASP A 104 2.54 3.60 -8.88
N LEU A 105 3.52 2.71 -8.66
CA LEU A 105 4.92 3.08 -8.44
C LEU A 105 5.51 3.88 -9.61
N MET A 106 5.26 3.43 -10.84
CA MET A 106 5.80 4.07 -12.04
C MET A 106 5.02 5.35 -12.42
N GLY A 107 3.76 5.43 -12.03
CA GLY A 107 2.87 6.57 -12.25
C GLY A 107 2.87 7.06 -13.70
N ARG A 108 2.89 8.40 -13.88
CA ARG A 108 2.88 9.04 -15.21
C ARG A 108 4.02 8.61 -16.14
N ARG A 109 5.12 8.07 -15.60
CA ARG A 109 6.24 7.63 -16.43
C ARG A 109 5.88 6.39 -17.26
N LEU A 110 5.03 5.51 -16.74
CA LEU A 110 4.57 4.34 -17.46
C LEU A 110 3.70 4.75 -18.67
N GLU A 111 2.85 5.77 -18.50
CA GLU A 111 2.00 6.31 -19.59
C GLU A 111 2.82 6.79 -20.78
N LEU A 112 3.97 7.40 -20.52
CA LEU A 112 4.88 7.86 -21.56
C LEU A 112 5.63 6.71 -22.25
N ALA A 113 5.86 5.60 -21.56
CA ALA A 113 6.64 4.46 -22.06
C ALA A 113 5.80 3.47 -22.90
N VAL A 114 4.54 3.21 -22.52
CA VAL A 114 3.68 2.20 -23.16
C VAL A 114 2.39 2.76 -23.77
N GLY A 115 2.17 4.08 -23.67
CA GLY A 115 1.03 4.77 -24.27
C GLY A 115 -0.27 4.69 -23.44
N LYS A 116 -1.10 5.75 -23.54
CA LYS A 116 -2.30 5.96 -22.69
C LYS A 116 -3.32 4.82 -22.68
N ARG A 117 -3.41 4.00 -23.73
CA ARG A 117 -4.39 2.90 -23.83
C ARG A 117 -4.09 1.74 -22.88
N ALA A 118 -2.85 1.57 -22.43
CA ALA A 118 -2.46 0.46 -21.56
C ALA A 118 -2.85 0.66 -20.07
N ILE A 119 -3.11 1.90 -19.64
CA ILE A 119 -3.22 2.27 -18.21
C ILE A 119 -4.65 2.64 -17.79
N ALA A 120 -5.60 2.62 -18.72
CA ALA A 120 -6.96 3.16 -18.55
C ALA A 120 -7.84 2.47 -17.47
N ARG A 121 -7.37 1.43 -16.76
CA ARG A 121 -8.06 0.82 -15.61
C ARG A 121 -7.75 1.48 -14.25
N PHE A 122 -6.74 2.34 -14.16
CA PHE A 122 -6.20 2.82 -12.87
C PHE A 122 -6.77 4.17 -12.39
N ALA A 123 -7.37 4.97 -13.27
CA ALA A 123 -7.70 6.37 -12.97
C ALA A 123 -8.93 6.58 -12.07
N THR A 124 -9.76 5.57 -11.83
CA THR A 124 -11.05 5.70 -11.15
C THR A 124 -11.02 5.57 -9.62
N SER A 125 -9.94 5.09 -8.99
CA SER A 125 -9.90 4.92 -7.52
C SER A 125 -9.30 6.10 -6.75
N ARG A 126 -8.48 6.95 -7.38
CA ARG A 126 -7.81 8.08 -6.70
C ARG A 126 -8.71 9.30 -6.46
N THR A 127 -9.78 9.48 -7.24
CA THR A 127 -10.65 10.67 -7.12
C THR A 127 -11.79 10.48 -6.11
N ALA A 128 -12.12 9.27 -5.70
CA ALA A 128 -13.25 9.03 -4.80
C ALA A 128 -12.94 9.30 -3.31
N GLY A 129 -11.67 9.44 -2.93
CA GLY A 129 -11.26 9.58 -1.52
C GLY A 129 -10.91 11.01 -1.06
N ALA A 130 -10.94 12.00 -1.94
CA ALA A 130 -10.44 13.35 -1.64
C ALA A 130 -11.54 14.43 -1.46
N ASP A 131 -12.82 14.10 -1.70
CA ASP A 131 -13.89 15.11 -1.88
C ASP A 131 -15.00 15.09 -0.81
N SER A 132 -14.80 14.44 0.34
CA SER A 132 -15.84 14.34 1.39
C SER A 132 -15.63 15.23 2.62
N THR A 133 -14.72 16.21 2.57
CA THR A 133 -14.51 17.14 3.69
C THR A 133 -14.63 18.59 3.23
N GLU A 134 -15.84 19.04 2.89
CA GLU A 134 -16.30 20.44 2.99
C GLU A 134 -17.73 20.58 2.44
N ALA A 135 -18.75 20.55 3.31
CA ALA A 135 -20.01 21.32 3.20
C ALA A 135 -21.05 20.79 4.21
N GLY A 136 -21.53 21.67 5.08
CA GLY A 136 -22.54 21.39 6.12
C GLY A 136 -22.33 22.34 7.29
N ASP A 137 -22.33 23.64 7.04
CA ASP A 137 -23.49 24.53 7.03
C ASP A 137 -23.86 25.02 8.44
N SER A 138 -23.51 26.28 8.66
CA SER A 138 -23.78 27.09 9.83
C SER A 138 -25.21 27.62 9.74
N THR A 139 -26.13 27.04 10.50
CA THR A 139 -27.42 27.68 10.78
C THR A 139 -27.79 27.54 12.26
N THR A 140 -27.67 28.68 12.95
CA THR A 140 -28.59 29.21 13.98
C THR A 140 -29.36 28.21 14.84
N ASN A 141 -29.05 28.18 16.14
CA ASN A 141 -29.98 27.75 17.18
C ASN A 141 -30.21 28.91 18.16
N GLU A 142 -31.18 29.77 17.84
CA GLU A 142 -31.77 30.71 18.78
C GLU A 142 -33.16 30.17 19.19
N ARG A 143 -33.36 30.02 20.51
CA ARG A 143 -34.65 29.92 21.23
C ARG A 143 -35.43 28.60 21.16
N ALA A 144 -35.52 27.92 22.30
CA ALA A 144 -36.60 28.09 23.28
C ALA A 144 -36.84 26.77 24.03
N HIS A 145 -36.67 26.75 25.35
CA HIS A 145 -37.59 26.05 26.24
C HIS A 145 -37.56 26.73 27.61
N ALA A 146 -38.78 27.07 28.04
CA ALA A 146 -39.17 27.61 29.34
C ALA A 146 -38.93 26.62 30.48
#